data_AF-A0A1Y1REU3-F1
#
_entry.id   AF-A0A1Y1REU3-F1
#
_cell.length_a   1.000
_cell.length_b   1.000
_cell.length_c   1.000
_cell.angle_alpha   90.00
_cell.angle_beta   90.00
_cell.angle_gamma   90.00
#
_symmetry.space_group_name_H-M   'P 1'
#
loop_
_entity.id
_entity.type
_entity.pdbx_description
1 polymer ?
#
loop_
_entity_poly.entity_id
_entity_poly.type
_entity_poly.pdbx_seq_one_letter_code
_entity_poly.pdbx_strand_id
1 'polypeptide(L)' 'MYPLILDLGFIQLRSYGLALAFAFLMGILLASYRGKKVGLNPDLILDLSVYIIISSIIGARTY' A
#
# COMPACT_ATOMS: atom_id res chain seq x y z
N MET A 1 -12.14 19.71 -2.51
CA MET A 1 -10.87 19.01 -2.80
C MET A 1 -9.76 19.75 -2.07
N TYR A 2 -9.36 19.31 -0.88
CA TYR A 2 -8.21 19.86 -0.15
C TYR A 2 -6.99 19.00 -0.51
N PRO A 3 -6.03 19.50 -1.32
CA PRO A 3 -4.95 18.67 -1.88
C PRO A 3 -3.84 18.36 -0.87
N LEU A 4 -3.84 18.99 0.30
CA LEU A 4 -2.82 18.87 1.33
C LEU A 4 -3.47 18.55 2.67
N ILE A 5 -3.15 17.40 3.24
CA ILE A 5 -3.59 17.01 4.60
C ILE A 5 -2.55 17.46 5.63
N LEU A 6 -1.27 17.41 5.26
CA LEU A 6 -0.15 17.87 6.10
C LEU A 6 0.94 18.42 5.18
N ASP A 7 1.28 19.69 5.36
CA ASP A 7 2.40 20.35 4.71
C ASP A 7 3.49 20.58 5.76
N LEU A 8 4.44 19.64 5.83
CA LEU A 8 5.56 19.68 6.79
C LEU A 8 6.77 20.45 6.24
N GLY A 9 6.59 21.29 5.21
CA GLY A 9 7.64 22.11 4.58
C GLY A 9 8.65 21.31 3.73
N PHE A 10 8.93 20.06 4.08
CA PHE A 10 9.82 19.15 3.34
C PHE A 10 9.08 17.96 2.69
N ILE A 11 7.90 17.59 3.18
CA ILE A 11 7.12 16.45 2.68
C ILE A 11 5.66 16.89 2.53
N GLN A 12 5.23 17.04 1.27
CA GLN A 12 3.83 17.30 0.94
C GLN A 12 3.06 15.98 0.96
N LEU A 13 2.40 15.67 2.08
CA LEU A 13 1.51 14.52 2.15
C LEU A 13 0.19 14.86 1.44
N ARG A 14 0.14 14.51 0.15
CA ARG A 14 -1.10 14.59 -0.62
C ARG A 14 -2.12 13.60 -0.09
N SER A 15 -3.37 14.04 -0.01
CA SER A 15 -4.53 13.22 0.39
C SER A 15 -4.64 11.90 -0.37
N TYR A 16 -4.25 11.90 -1.65
CA TYR A 16 -4.21 10.71 -2.48
C TYR A 16 -3.17 9.67 -2.02
N GLY A 17 -1.98 10.10 -1.58
CA GLY A 17 -0.95 9.18 -1.08
C GLY A 17 -1.36 8.50 0.21
N LEU A 18 -2.06 9.23 1.09
CA LEU A 18 -2.63 8.70 2.32
C LEU A 18 -3.71 7.66 2.04
N ALA A 19 -4.63 7.95 1.10
CA ALA A 19 -5.64 7.01 0.65
C ALA A 19 -5.02 5.75 0.02
N LEU A 20 -3.97 5.90 -0.78
CA LEU A 20 -3.25 4.79 -1.40
C LEU A 20 -2.56 3.90 -0.35
N ALA A 21 -1.90 4.49 0.63
CA ALA A 21 -1.30 3.75 1.75
C ALA A 21 -2.36 2.95 2.51
N PHE A 22 -3.52 3.55 2.79
CA PHE A 22 -4.66 2.84 3.41
C PHE A 22 -5.18 1.70 2.54
N ALA A 23 -5.28 1.89 1.23
CA ALA A 23 -5.72 0.85 0.30
C ALA A 23 -4.77 -0.36 0.33
N PHE A 24 -3.46 -0.12 0.29
CA PHE A 24 -2.47 -1.20 0.44
C PHE A 24 -2.59 -1.88 1.80
N LEU A 25 -2.66 -1.11 2.89
CA LEU A 25 -2.71 -1.66 4.24
C LEU A 25 -3.94 -2.54 4.46
N MET A 26 -5.13 -2.09 4.04
CA MET A 26 -6.35 -2.91 4.10
C MET A 26 -6.27 -4.14 3.19
N GLY A 27 -5.72 -3.99 1.98
CA GLY A 27 -5.55 -5.10 1.03
C GLY A 27 -4.67 -6.21 1.59
N ILE A 28 -3.53 -5.85 2.18
CA ILE A 28 -2.59 -6.79 2.78
C ILE A 28 -3.22 -7.48 3.99
N LEU A 29 -3.84 -6.74 4.90
CA LEU A 29 -4.50 -7.32 6.08
C LEU A 29 -5.61 -8.30 5.69
N LEU A 30 -6.41 -7.95 4.68
CA LEU A 30 -7.47 -8.81 4.17
C LEU A 30 -6.90 -10.06 3.49
N ALA A 31 -5.84 -9.91 2.70
CA ALA A 31 -5.15 -11.02 2.05
C ALA A 31 -4.54 -11.97 3.08
N SER A 32 -3.82 -11.46 4.10
CA SER A 32 -3.26 -12.27 5.17
C SER A 32 -4.34 -12.98 5.98
N TYR A 33 -5.45 -12.29 6.30
CA TYR A 33 -6.57 -12.89 7.03
C TYR A 33 -7.24 -14.03 6.24
N ARG A 34 -7.51 -13.82 4.94
CA ARG A 34 -8.07 -14.84 4.06
C ARG A 34 -7.09 -15.96 3.82
N GLY A 35 -5.82 -15.65 3.56
CA GLY A 35 -4.76 -16.61 3.33
C GLY A 35 -4.61 -17.58 4.51
N LYS A 36 -4.60 -17.05 5.73
CA LYS A 36 -4.56 -17.87 6.95
C LYS A 36 -5.74 -18.83 7.06
N LYS A 37 -6.95 -18.42 6.63
CA LYS A 37 -8.14 -19.29 6.59
C LYS A 37 -8.04 -20.43 5.56
N VAL A 38 -7.27 -20.24 4.49
CA VAL A 38 -7.09 -21.23 3.42
C VAL A 38 -5.80 -22.05 3.64
N GLY A 39 -5.10 -21.87 4.76
CA GLY A 39 -3.86 -22.57 5.08
C GLY A 39 -2.62 -22.03 4.35
N LEU A 40 -2.70 -20.84 3.74
CA LEU A 40 -1.57 -20.16 3.13
C LEU A 40 -0.67 -19.53 4.20
N ASN A 41 0.63 -19.56 3.95
CA ASN A 41 1.61 -18.95 4.84
C ASN A 41 1.48 -17.42 4.77
N PRO A 42 1.13 -16.71 5.86
CA PRO A 42 1.02 -15.26 5.87
C PRO A 42 2.33 -14.54 5.53
N ASP A 43 3.49 -15.15 5.77
CA ASP A 43 4.79 -14.59 5.39
C ASP A 43 4.91 -14.42 3.87
N LEU A 44 4.44 -15.40 3.10
CA LEU A 44 4.45 -15.33 1.63
C LEU A 44 3.59 -14.17 1.12
N ILE A 45 2.48 -13.89 1.78
CA ILE A 45 1.56 -12.80 1.42
C ILE A 45 2.23 -11.46 1.71
N LEU A 46 2.95 -11.34 2.82
CA LEU A 46 3.73 -10.15 3.15
C LEU A 46 4.84 -9.92 2.13
N ASP A 47 5.62 -10.95 1.78
CA ASP A 47 6.69 -10.87 0.78
C ASP A 47 6.13 -10.42 -0.58
N LEU A 48 5.05 -11.04 -1.06
CA LEU A 48 4.37 -10.64 -2.29
C LEU A 48 3.90 -9.19 -2.24
N SER A 49 3.36 -8.76 -1.10
CA SER A 49 2.87 -7.40 -0.92
C SER A 49 3.98 -6.37 -1.06
N VAL A 50 5.18 -6.65 -0.52
CA VAL A 50 6.37 -5.80 -0.68
C VAL A 50 6.76 -5.70 -2.16
N TYR A 51 6.82 -6.83 -2.88
CA TYR A 51 7.10 -6.83 -4.31
C TYR A 51 6.08 -6.02 -5.12
N ILE A 52 4.78 -6.16 -4.81
CA ILE A 52 3.71 -5.42 -5.47
C ILE A 52 3.83 -3.92 -5.21
N ILE A 53 4.12 -3.49 -3.98
CA ILE A 53 4.30 -2.07 -3.66
C ILE A 53 5.46 -1.48 -4.47
N ILE A 54 6.62 -2.17 -4.51
CA ILE A 54 7.79 -1.72 -5.27
C ILE A 54 7.46 -1.64 -6.77
N SER A 55 6.85 -2.71 -7.32
CA SER A 55 6.45 -2.75 -8.73
C SER A 55 5.43 -1.66 -9.08
N SER A 56 4.48 -1.37 -8.18
CA SER A 56 3.49 -0.31 -8.35
C SER A 56 4.14 1.08 -8.40
N ILE A 57 5.13 1.35 -7.54
CA ILE A 57 5.86 2.62 -7.55
C ILE A 57 6.65 2.76 -8.85
N ILE A 58 7.34 1.69 -9.28
CA ILE A 58 8.09 1.71 -10.54
C ILE A 58 7.12 1.95 -11.70
N GLY A 59 6.08 1.13 -11.85
CA GLY A 59 5.10 1.25 -12.93
C GLY A 59 4.38 2.60 -12.98
N ALA A 60 4.07 3.18 -11.81
CA ALA A 60 3.48 4.52 -11.72
C ALA A 60 4.45 5.66 -12.09
N ARG A 61 5.76 5.38 -12.16
CA ARG A 61 6.79 6.33 -12.56
C ARG A 61 7.27 6.14 -14.00
N THR A 62 7.13 4.94 -14.56
CA THR A 62 7.54 4.65 -15.95
C THR A 62 6.47 4.99 -17.00
N TYR A 63 5.25 5.34 -16.58
CA TYR A 63 4.16 5.84 -17.44
C TYR A 63 4.00 7.34 -17.24
#